data_AF-A0AA39VY71-F1
#
_entry.id   AF-A0AA39VY71-F1
#
_cell.length_a   1.000
_cell.length_b   1.000
_cell.length_c   1.000
_cell.angle_alpha   90.00
_cell.angle_beta   90.00
_cell.angle_gamma   90.00
#
_symmetry.space_group_name_H-M   'P 1'
#
loop_
_entity.id
_entity.type
_entity.pdbx_description
1 polymer ?
#
loop_
_entity_poly.entity_id
_entity_poly.type
_entity_poly.pdbx_seq_one_letter_code
_entity_poly.pdbx_strand_id
1 'polypeptide(L)'
;MSSNNYEVSKPINVELDGSNYIFWSQCMEDYLNGRGLWEIVDGSETQPADTDVRKLKEWKMNNSKIVSWIRSTCKTSVALSIGKATSAKSVWDKLKSTYLQTDFARAYQLEM
;
A
#
# COMPACT_ATOMS: atom_id res chain seq x y z
N MET A 1 -8.33 -32.31 -1.26
CA MET A 1 -9.13 -31.08 -1.13
C MET A 1 -8.16 -29.94 -1.04
N SER A 2 -8.04 -29.14 -2.10
CA SER A 2 -7.05 -28.07 -2.18
C SER A 2 -7.47 -26.95 -1.24
N SER A 3 -6.74 -26.78 -0.14
CA SER A 3 -6.90 -25.64 0.75
C SER A 3 -6.74 -24.36 -0.06
N ASN A 4 -7.83 -23.58 -0.11
CA ASN A 4 -7.84 -22.24 -0.68
C ASN A 4 -6.93 -21.37 0.20
N ASN A 5 -5.65 -21.26 -0.18
CA ASN A 5 -4.66 -20.39 0.46
C ASN A 5 -4.92 -18.90 0.13
N TYR A 6 -6.15 -18.44 0.36
CA TYR A 6 -6.51 -17.01 0.43
C TYR A 6 -6.45 -16.50 1.87
N GLU A 7 -5.71 -17.17 2.76
CA GLU A 7 -5.12 -16.46 3.89
C GLU A 7 -4.13 -15.46 3.33
N VAL A 8 -4.64 -14.28 2.94
CA VAL A 8 -3.85 -13.09 2.72
C VAL A 8 -3.20 -12.82 4.06
N SER A 9 -1.98 -13.34 4.26
CA SER A 9 -1.20 -13.08 5.47
C SER A 9 -1.22 -11.57 5.66
N LYS A 10 -1.75 -11.11 6.80
CA LYS A 10 -1.78 -9.68 7.09
C LYS A 10 -0.32 -9.21 7.14
N PRO A 11 0.12 -8.35 6.19
CA PRO A 11 1.54 -8.04 6.01
C PRO A 11 2.11 -7.32 7.24
N ILE A 12 1.27 -6.54 7.91
CA ILE A 12 1.56 -5.81 9.13
C ILE A 12 0.33 -5.88 10.07
N ASN A 13 0.56 -5.79 11.38
CA ASN A 13 -0.51 -5.85 12.38
C ASN A 13 -1.27 -4.51 12.55
N VAL A 14 -0.78 -3.44 11.93
CA VAL A 14 -1.39 -2.11 11.97
C VAL A 14 -2.49 -2.00 10.91
N GLU A 15 -3.65 -1.49 11.31
CA GLU A 15 -4.76 -1.17 10.42
C GLU A 15 -4.86 0.35 10.24
N LEU A 16 -4.86 0.82 8.98
CA LEU A 16 -5.04 2.22 8.64
C LEU A 16 -6.50 2.63 8.86
N ASP A 17 -6.73 3.58 9.75
CA ASP A 17 -8.08 4.08 10.07
C ASP A 17 -8.34 5.54 9.69
N GLY A 18 -7.33 6.17 9.08
CA GLY A 18 -7.36 7.55 8.63
C GLY A 18 -6.85 8.55 9.66
N SER A 19 -6.37 8.09 10.82
CA SER A 19 -5.71 8.94 11.83
C SER A 19 -4.31 8.50 12.25
N ASN A 20 -3.85 7.40 11.65
CA ASN A 20 -2.58 6.77 11.94
C ASN A 20 -1.77 6.53 10.66
N TYR A 21 -1.99 7.33 9.61
CA TYR A 21 -1.31 7.21 8.33
C TYR A 21 0.21 7.24 8.49
N ILE A 22 0.78 8.14 9.30
CA ILE A 22 2.24 8.22 9.49
C ILE A 22 2.79 6.89 10.00
N PHE A 23 2.24 6.37 11.10
CA PHE A 23 2.70 5.11 11.70
C PHE A 23 2.45 3.90 10.79
N TRP A 24 1.25 3.81 10.20
CA TRP A 24 0.93 2.76 9.24
C TRP A 24 1.86 2.79 8.03
N SER A 25 2.19 3.98 7.51
CA SER A 25 3.04 4.15 6.35
C SER A 25 4.46 3.67 6.62
N GLN A 26 5.02 3.97 7.79
CA GLN A 26 6.33 3.47 8.20
C GLN A 26 6.35 1.95 8.28
N CYS A 27 5.36 1.33 8.94
CA CYS A 27 5.28 -0.13 9.03
C CYS A 27 5.15 -0.81 7.66
N MET A 28 4.33 -0.24 6.77
CA MET A 28 4.14 -0.80 5.43
C MET A 28 5.40 -0.59 4.56
N GLU A 29 6.05 0.56 4.65
CA GLU A 29 7.30 0.85 3.96
C GLU A 29 8.41 -0.12 4.39
N ASP A 30 8.61 -0.34 5.69
CA ASP A 30 9.57 -1.31 6.22
C ASP A 30 9.29 -2.73 5.71
N TYR A 31 8.02 -3.14 5.72
CA TYR A 31 7.59 -4.45 5.22
C TYR A 31 7.90 -4.64 3.73
N LEU A 32 7.73 -3.61 2.91
CA LEU A 32 8.00 -3.64 1.47
C LEU A 32 9.50 -3.56 1.16
N ASN A 33 10.24 -2.73 1.90
CA ASN A 33 11.70 -2.62 1.79
C ASN A 33 12.38 -3.96 2.12
N GLY A 34 11.92 -4.65 3.18
CA GLY A 34 12.40 -6.00 3.52
C GLY A 34 12.17 -7.06 2.43
N ARG A 35 11.45 -6.72 1.36
CA ARG A 35 11.13 -7.59 0.22
C ARG A 35 11.63 -7.03 -1.13
N GLY A 36 12.25 -5.86 -1.16
CA GLY A 36 12.66 -5.18 -2.40
C GLY A 36 11.46 -4.86 -3.31
N LEU A 37 10.36 -4.41 -2.71
CA LEU A 37 9.11 -4.08 -3.42
C LEU A 37 8.71 -2.61 -3.27
N TRP A 38 9.50 -1.83 -2.53
CA TRP A 38 9.21 -0.42 -2.25
C TRP A 38 9.36 0.45 -3.50
N GLU A 39 10.28 0.08 -4.38
CA GLU A 39 10.61 0.77 -5.62
C GLU A 39 9.41 0.86 -6.58
N ILE A 40 8.46 -0.06 -6.49
CA ILE A 40 7.20 -0.02 -7.24
C ILE A 40 6.25 1.04 -6.66
N VAL A 41 6.31 1.28 -5.35
CA VAL A 41 5.46 2.24 -4.63
C VAL A 41 5.97 3.67 -4.79
N ASP A 42 7.27 3.90 -4.57
CA ASP A 42 7.87 5.23 -4.72
C ASP A 42 7.90 5.69 -6.20
N GLY A 43 7.92 4.73 -7.14
CA GLY A 43 7.91 4.93 -8.58
C GLY A 43 9.29 4.83 -9.23
N SER A 44 10.32 4.44 -8.47
CA SER A 44 11.67 4.16 -8.96
C SER A 44 11.68 2.98 -9.95
N GLU A 45 10.84 1.97 -9.71
CA GLU A 45 10.59 0.86 -10.63
C GLU A 45 9.27 1.05 -11.39
N THR A 46 9.38 1.59 -12.61
CA THR A 46 8.23 1.78 -13.50
C THR A 46 7.82 0.50 -14.22
N GLN A 47 6.57 0.44 -14.68
CA GLN A 47 6.08 -0.66 -15.50
C GLN A 47 7.00 -0.91 -16.71
N PRO A 48 7.51 -2.14 -16.90
CA PRO A 48 8.33 -2.49 -18.06
C PRO A 48 7.58 -2.34 -19.39
N ALA A 49 8.34 -2.18 -20.47
CA ALA A 49 7.77 -2.20 -21.82
C ALA A 49 7.16 -3.57 -22.18
N ASP A 50 6.12 -3.56 -23.01
CA ASP A 50 5.39 -4.78 -23.41
C ASP A 50 6.24 -5.79 -24.20
N THR A 51 7.42 -5.39 -24.66
CA THR A 51 8.39 -6.25 -25.34
C THR A 51 9.08 -7.24 -24.41
N ASP A 52 9.19 -6.95 -23.11
CA ASP A 52 9.74 -7.88 -22.11
C ASP A 52 8.61 -8.50 -21.29
N VAL A 53 7.94 -9.48 -21.90
CA VAL A 53 6.74 -10.14 -21.37
C VAL A 53 6.99 -10.75 -19.98
N ARG A 54 8.19 -11.27 -19.73
CA ARG A 54 8.53 -11.89 -18.45
C ARG A 54 8.62 -10.84 -17.35
N LYS A 55 9.41 -9.78 -17.53
CA LYS A 55 9.53 -8.70 -16.54
C LYS A 55 8.20 -8.00 -16.32
N LEU A 56 7.44 -7.76 -17.39
CA LEU A 56 6.11 -7.17 -17.28
C LEU A 56 5.16 -8.02 -16.41
N LYS A 57 5.17 -9.34 -16.59
CA LYS A 57 4.36 -10.26 -15.78
C LYS A 57 4.78 -10.24 -14.32
N GLU A 58 6.09 -10.27 -14.04
CA GLU A 58 6.65 -10.19 -12.69
C GLU A 58 6.27 -8.86 -12.01
N TRP A 59 6.45 -7.73 -12.69
CA TRP A 59 6.06 -6.40 -12.21
C TRP A 59 4.56 -6.32 -11.90
N LYS A 60 3.70 -6.77 -12.83
CA LYS A 60 2.22 -6.76 -12.63
C LYS A 60 1.80 -7.60 -11.43
N MET A 61 2.46 -8.74 -11.21
CA MET A 61 2.20 -9.60 -10.06
C MET A 61 2.61 -8.91 -8.76
N ASN A 62 3.80 -8.29 -8.72
CA ASN A 62 4.31 -7.58 -7.55
C ASN A 62 3.43 -6.37 -7.22
N ASN A 63 3.10 -5.54 -8.22
CA ASN A 63 2.16 -4.43 -8.08
C ASN A 63 0.82 -4.89 -7.49
N SER A 64 0.24 -5.99 -8.00
CA SER A 64 -1.04 -6.51 -7.51
C SER A 64 -0.95 -7.00 -6.06
N LYS A 65 0.16 -7.64 -5.67
CA LYS A 65 0.41 -8.05 -4.28
C LYS A 65 0.44 -6.85 -3.35
N ILE A 66 1.19 -5.81 -3.70
CA ILE A 66 1.31 -4.59 -2.91
C ILE A 66 -0.07 -3.92 -2.73
N VAL A 67 -0.84 -3.77 -3.81
CA VAL A 67 -2.19 -3.23 -3.75
C VAL A 67 -3.10 -4.06 -2.82
N SER A 68 -3.01 -5.39 -2.90
CA SER A 68 -3.77 -6.29 -2.01
C SER A 68 -3.38 -6.10 -0.54
N TRP A 69 -2.09 -5.97 -0.24
CA TRP A 69 -1.56 -5.77 1.10
C TRP A 69 -1.95 -4.42 1.70
N ILE A 70 -1.89 -3.35 0.90
CA ILE A 70 -2.38 -2.04 1.33
C ILE A 70 -3.86 -2.12 1.64
N ARG A 71 -4.68 -2.68 0.74
CA ARG A 71 -6.13 -2.79 0.95
C ARG A 71 -6.50 -3.67 2.15
N SER A 72 -5.79 -4.77 2.37
CA SER A 72 -6.05 -5.69 3.50
C SER A 72 -5.65 -5.12 4.86
N THR A 73 -4.89 -4.03 4.89
CA THR A 73 -4.49 -3.33 6.11
C THR A 73 -5.18 -1.98 6.25
N CYS A 74 -6.22 -1.70 5.47
CA CYS A 74 -7.06 -0.53 5.60
C CYS A 74 -8.40 -0.90 6.23
N LYS A 75 -8.95 -0.05 7.11
CA LYS A 75 -10.38 -0.09 7.43
C LYS A 75 -11.21 0.01 6.16
N THR A 76 -12.39 -0.60 6.15
CA THR A 76 -13.29 -0.61 4.99
C THR A 76 -13.57 0.79 4.44
N SER A 77 -13.78 1.80 5.30
CA SER A 77 -13.99 3.19 4.90
C SER A 77 -12.79 3.77 4.14
N VAL A 78 -11.57 3.50 4.62
CA VAL A 78 -10.32 3.89 3.98
C VAL A 78 -10.14 3.15 2.65
N ALA A 79 -10.38 1.84 2.62
CA ALA A 79 -10.27 1.03 1.41
C ALA A 79 -11.23 1.50 0.31
N LEU A 80 -12.45 1.92 0.66
CA LEU A 80 -13.40 2.52 -0.27
C LEU A 80 -12.89 3.85 -0.85
N SER A 81 -12.17 4.65 -0.05
CA SER A 81 -11.58 5.92 -0.53
C SER A 81 -10.53 5.70 -1.63
N ILE A 82 -9.82 4.56 -1.62
CA ILE A 82 -8.83 4.21 -2.64
C ILE A 82 -9.50 4.01 -4.01
N GLY A 83 -10.75 3.52 -4.03
CA GLY A 83 -11.54 3.34 -5.24
C GLY A 83 -10.96 2.32 -6.21
N LYS A 84 -11.02 2.61 -7.52
CA LYS A 84 -10.55 1.71 -8.59
C LYS A 84 -9.06 1.81 -8.91
N ALA A 85 -8.25 2.50 -8.10
CA ALA A 85 -6.81 2.61 -8.34
C ALA A 85 -6.15 1.22 -8.38
N THR A 86 -5.40 0.94 -9.44
CA THR A 86 -4.82 -0.38 -9.73
C THR A 86 -3.31 -0.44 -9.59
N SER A 87 -2.60 0.70 -9.57
CA SER A 87 -1.16 0.74 -9.32
C SER A 87 -0.88 0.98 -7.84
N ALA A 88 0.14 0.32 -7.31
CA ALA A 88 0.59 0.46 -5.93
C ALA A 88 0.94 1.92 -5.62
N LYS A 89 1.68 2.58 -6.53
CA LYS A 89 1.99 4.00 -6.45
C LYS A 89 0.76 4.89 -6.33
N SER A 90 -0.23 4.76 -7.23
CA SER A 90 -1.42 5.62 -7.18
C SER A 90 -2.26 5.36 -5.93
N VAL A 91 -2.32 4.12 -5.46
CA VAL A 91 -2.97 3.79 -4.18
C VAL A 91 -2.26 4.50 -3.03
N TRP A 92 -0.93 4.39 -2.97
CA TRP A 92 -0.10 5.00 -1.93
C TRP A 92 -0.21 6.53 -1.93
N ASP A 93 -0.03 7.17 -3.09
CA ASP A 93 -0.09 8.62 -3.24
C ASP A 93 -1.46 9.17 -2.84
N LYS A 94 -2.54 8.44 -3.13
CA LYS A 94 -3.89 8.84 -2.72
C LYS A 94 -4.09 8.77 -1.21
N LEU A 95 -3.61 7.71 -0.56
CA LEU A 95 -3.66 7.60 0.90
C LEU A 95 -2.82 8.71 1.55
N LYS A 96 -1.61 8.95 1.03
CA LYS A 96 -0.72 10.04 1.47
C LYS A 96 -1.41 11.39 1.38
N SER A 97 -1.96 11.73 0.22
CA SER A 97 -2.63 13.02 0.02
C SER A 97 -3.87 13.19 0.90
N THR A 98 -4.56 12.11 1.26
CA THR A 98 -5.81 12.18 2.02
C THR A 98 -5.56 12.29 3.53
N TYR A 99 -4.62 11.52 4.05
CA TYR A 99 -4.49 11.32 5.50
C TYR A 99 -3.26 12.00 6.10
N LEU A 100 -2.23 12.34 5.31
CA LEU A 100 -1.03 12.97 5.86
C LEU A 100 -1.32 14.34 6.50
N GLN A 101 -2.13 15.19 5.86
CA GLN A 101 -2.48 16.49 6.44
C GLN A 101 -3.36 16.35 7.69
N THR A 102 -4.27 15.37 7.69
CA THR A 102 -5.15 15.07 8.83
C THR A 102 -4.35 14.61 10.05
N ASP A 103 -3.37 13.74 9.84
CA ASP A 103 -2.46 13.27 10.89
C ASP A 103 -1.65 14.42 11.49
N PHE A 104 -1.07 15.29 10.65
CA PHE A 104 -0.33 16.46 11.15
C PHE A 104 -1.23 17.38 11.97
N ALA A 105 -2.40 17.76 11.45
CA ALA A 105 -3.32 18.64 12.16
C ALA A 105 -3.71 18.09 13.54
N ARG A 106 -3.85 16.77 13.67
CA ARG A 106 -4.16 16.11 14.93
C ARG A 106 -2.96 16.03 15.88
N ALA A 107 -1.77 15.75 15.36
CA ALA A 107 -0.54 15.75 16.17
C ALA A 107 -0.33 17.11 16.85
N TYR A 108 -0.52 18.22 16.12
CA TYR A 108 -0.43 19.57 16.68
C TYR A 108 -1.51 19.88 17.74
N GLN A 109 -2.69 19.28 17.67
CA GLN A 109 -3.76 19.50 18.66
C GLN A 109 -3.52 18.80 20.00
N LEU A 110 -2.66 17.79 20.04
CA LEU A 110 -2.34 17.02 21.25
C LEU A 110 -1.17 17.62 22.06
N GLU A 111 -0.40 18.52 21.46
CA GLU A 111 0.75 19.20 22.08
C GLU A 111 0.40 20.58 22.68
N MET A 112 -0.86 21.01 22.60
CA MET A 112 -1.40 22.23 23.23
C MET A 112 -2.30 21.89 24.40
#